data_AF-A0A920G6N0-F1
#
_entry.id   AF-A0A920G6N0-F1
#
_cell.length_a   1.000
_cell.length_b   1.000
_cell.length_c   1.000
_cell.angle_alpha   90.00
_cell.angle_beta   90.00
_cell.angle_gamma   90.00
#
_symmetry.space_group_name_H-M   'P 1'
#
loop_
_entity.id
_entity.type
_entity.pdbx_description
1 polymer ?
#
loop_
_entity_poly.entity_id
_entity_poly.type
_entity_poly.pdbx_seq_one_letter_code
_entity_poly.pdbx_strand_id
1 'polypeptide(L)' 'MYLRDYEKGTVLYFTLGHCRSTYDMQPLVEEYPELERGSWDLPVFYELLRRGIAWGIQ' A
#
# COMPACT_ATOMS: atom_id res chain seq x y z
N MET A 1 3.18 -8.65 6.64
CA MET A 1 4.34 -8.24 5.80
C MET A 1 5.12 -9.49 5.47
N TYR A 2 5.74 -9.54 4.30
CA TYR A 2 6.52 -10.70 3.85
C TYR A 2 7.94 -10.26 3.47
N LEU A 3 8.95 -11.01 3.92
CA LEU A 3 10.35 -10.77 3.60
C LEU A 3 10.80 -11.79 2.56
N ARG A 4 11.56 -11.33 1.57
CA ARG A 4 12.19 -12.16 0.56
C ARG A 4 13.65 -11.80 0.43
N ASP A 5 14.53 -12.78 0.62
CA ASP A 5 15.96 -12.59 0.40
C ASP A 5 16.25 -12.46 -1.10
N TYR A 6 17.18 -11.56 -1.42
CA TYR A 6 17.62 -11.26 -2.78
C TYR A 6 19.12 -10.95 -2.78
N GLU A 7 19.92 -11.94 -3.17
CA GLU A 7 21.38 -11.89 -3.15
C GLU A 7 21.93 -11.42 -1.79
N LYS A 8 22.49 -10.22 -1.70
CA LYS A 8 23.08 -9.63 -0.50
C LYS A 8 22.11 -8.77 0.32
N GLY A 9 20.84 -8.69 -0.10
CA GLY A 9 19.81 -7.89 0.57
C GLY A 9 18.51 -8.66 0.75
N THR A 10 17.52 -7.98 1.31
CA THR A 10 16.17 -8.52 1.54
C THR A 10 15.15 -7.48 1.07
N VAL A 11 14.03 -7.93 0.53
CA VAL A 11 12.90 -7.08 0.10
C VAL A 11 11.71 -7.34 1.00
N LEU A 12 11.13 -6.28 1.55
CA LEU A 12 9.88 -6.33 2.28
C LEU A 12 8.70 -6.03 1.36
N TYR A 13 7.74 -6.93 1.32
CA TYR A 13 6.48 -6.79 0.63
C TYR A 13 5.37 -6.37 1.61
N PHE A 14 4.72 -5.27 1.29
CA PHE A 14 3.55 -4.74 1.99
C PHE A 14 2.42 -4.51 0.98
N THR A 15 1.37 -5.32 1.06
CA THR A 15 0.32 -5.41 0.02
C THR A 15 -0.90 -4.52 0.30
N LEU A 16 -0.96 -3.91 1.47
CA LEU A 16 -2.02 -2.95 1.79
C LEU A 16 -1.74 -1.61 1.08
N GLY A 17 -2.76 -0.77 0.97
CA GLY A 17 -2.63 0.59 0.45
C GLY A 17 -3.33 0.84 -0.88
N HIS A 18 -4.19 -0.08 -1.33
CA HIS A 18 -5.07 0.19 -2.46
C HIS A 18 -5.96 1.40 -2.17
N CYS A 19 -6.01 2.33 -3.11
CA CYS A 19 -6.94 3.45 -3.16
C CYS A 19 -7.65 3.44 -4.49
N ARG A 20 -8.85 4.01 -4.50
CA ARG A 20 -9.63 4.24 -5.71
C ARG A 20 -10.24 5.63 -5.68
N SER A 21 -10.20 6.30 -6.81
CA SER A 21 -10.58 7.69 -7.04
C SER A 21 -11.22 7.82 -8.42
N THR A 22 -11.61 9.04 -8.79
CA THR A 22 -12.45 9.35 -9.95
C THR A 22 -12.07 8.62 -11.23
N TYR A 23 -10.78 8.41 -11.54
CA TYR A 23 -10.35 7.86 -12.83
C TYR A 23 -9.88 6.39 -12.80
N ASP A 24 -9.97 5.71 -11.67
CA ASP A 24 -9.33 4.39 -11.47
C ASP A 24 -10.10 3.19 -12.06
N MET A 25 -11.33 3.39 -12.55
CA MET A 25 -12.20 2.31 -13.08
C MET A 25 -12.51 2.42 -14.57
N GLN A 26 -11.78 3.25 -15.31
CA GLN A 26 -12.00 3.39 -16.76
C GLN A 26 -11.51 2.14 -17.52
N PRO A 27 -12.23 1.70 -18.58
CA PRO A 27 -13.44 2.30 -19.17
C PRO A 27 -14.76 1.73 -18.62
N LEU A 28 -14.71 0.97 -17.52
CA LEU A 28 -15.92 0.37 -16.94
C LEU A 28 -16.84 1.44 -16.33
N VAL A 29 -16.24 2.47 -15.74
CA VAL A 29 -16.91 3.65 -15.19
C VAL A 29 -16.11 4.89 -15.58
N GLU A 30 -16.77 5.90 -16.16
CA GLU A 30 -16.11 7.14 -16.59
C GLU A 30 -15.56 7.92 -15.40
N GLU A 31 -16.38 8.09 -14.36
CA GLU A 31 -16.00 8.73 -13.09
C GLU A 31 -16.45 7.86 -11.91
N TYR A 32 -15.49 7.33 -11.15
CA TYR A 32 -15.77 6.59 -9.94
C TYR A 32 -16.34 7.52 -8.85
N PRO A 33 -17.48 7.19 -8.24
CA PRO A 33 -18.27 8.16 -7.46
C PRO A 33 -17.67 8.50 -6.10
N GLU A 34 -16.85 7.61 -5.53
CA GLU A 34 -16.40 7.72 -4.14
C GLU A 34 -14.87 7.66 -4.03
N LEU A 35 -14.29 8.46 -3.14
CA LEU A 35 -12.90 8.29 -2.77
C LEU A 35 -12.78 7.14 -1.78
N GLU A 36 -12.18 6.04 -2.20
CA GLU A 36 -11.88 4.91 -1.33
C GLU A 36 -10.42 4.93 -0.94
N ARG A 37 -10.17 5.16 0.35
CA ARG A 37 -8.83 5.14 0.93
C ARG A 37 -8.45 3.75 1.46
N GLY A 38 -9.40 2.81 1.54
CA GLY A 38 -9.13 1.44 1.97
C GLY A 38 -8.37 1.39 3.30
N SER A 39 -7.22 0.72 3.32
CA SER A 39 -6.41 0.58 4.53
C SER A 39 -5.81 1.89 5.04
N TRP A 40 -5.73 2.94 4.22
CA TRP A 40 -5.15 4.22 4.63
C TRP A 40 -5.92 4.91 5.76
N ASP A 41 -7.21 4.62 5.93
CA ASP A 41 -8.01 5.20 7.03
C ASP A 41 -7.75 4.51 8.39
N LEU A 42 -7.03 3.39 8.39
CA LEU A 42 -6.76 2.61 9.59
C LEU A 42 -5.44 3.06 10.25
N PRO A 43 -5.43 3.43 11.54
CA PRO A 43 -4.19 3.80 12.23
C PRO A 43 -3.08 2.72 12.16
N VAL A 44 -3.47 1.44 12.16
CA VAL A 44 -2.55 0.30 12.05
C VAL A 44 -1.81 0.28 10.70
N PHE A 45 -2.39 0.82 9.63
CA PHE A 45 -1.71 0.90 8.34
C PHE A 45 -0.47 1.79 8.43
N TYR A 46 -0.60 2.97 9.04
CA TYR A 46 0.53 3.88 9.25
C TYR A 46 1.58 3.29 10.19
N GLU A 47 1.16 2.55 11.22
CA GLU A 47 2.08 1.85 12.11
C GLU A 47 2.92 0.81 11.35
N LEU A 48 2.28 -0.04 10.54
CA LEU A 48 2.96 -1.04 9.74
C LEU A 48 3.86 -0.39 8.67
N LEU A 49 3.39 0.66 8.00
CA LEU A 49 4.17 1.40 7.00
C LEU A 49 5.44 2.01 7.62
N ARG A 50 5.33 2.67 8.78
CA ARG A 50 6.49 3.24 9.49
C ARG A 50 7.49 2.15 9.90
N ARG A 51 7.02 1.02 10.40
CA ARG A 51 7.89 -0.13 10.73
C ARG A 51 8.61 -0.67 9.50
N GLY A 52 7.93 -0.76 8.36
CA GLY A 52 8.53 -1.18 7.10
C GLY A 52 9.63 -0.24 6.59
N ILE A 53 9.38 1.07 6.66
CA ILE A 53 10.37 2.09 6.30
C ILE A 53 11.57 2.04 7.25
N ALA A 54 11.31 2.00 8.57
CA ALA A 54 12.36 1.93 9.58
C ALA A 54 13.24 0.68 9.40
N TRP A 55 12.65 -0.46 9.08
CA TRP A 55 13.39 -1.69 8.73
C TRP A 55 14.26 -1.52 7.48
N GLY A 56 13.78 -0.84 6.44
CA GLY A 56 14.49 -0.70 5.17
C GLY A 56 15.66 0.29 5.17
N ILE A 57 15.85 1.05 6.26
CA ILE A 57 16.96 2.01 6.42
C ILE A 57 17.99 1.58 7.47
N GLN A 58 17.80 0.42 8.10
CA GLN A 58 18.78 -0.21 9.00
C GLN A 58 19.92 -0.82 8.21
#